data_AF-A0AB34QNW3-F1
#
_entry.id   AF-A0AB34QNW3-F1
#
_cell.length_a   1.000
_cell.length_b   1.000
_cell.length_c   1.000
_cell.angle_alpha   90.00
_cell.angle_beta   90.00
_cell.angle_gamma   90.00
#
_symmetry.space_group_name_H-M   'P 1'
#
loop_
_entity.id
_entity.type
_entity.pdbx_description
1 polymer ?
#
loop_
_entity_poly.entity_id
_entity_poly.type
_entity_poly.pdbx_seq_one_letter_code
_entity_poly.pdbx_strand_id
1 'polypeptide(L)'
;MKKKLLFIFLTFLFTLVSCSSESVKSDSPDYIKESFDYFISIKSLVKSVNDGEEVDKAVKSNFEKQSEFNEWIDTNYDPNDEPSEEAVLISHFHLIKTLLENLVIFSASKSLGVEDVDISSPISSLENSLSNLESIYEEYGYEPKD
;
A
#
# COMPACT_ATOMS: atom_id res chain seq x y z
N MET A 1 -41.68 -10.27 -37.84
CA MET A 1 -41.84 -10.45 -36.37
C MET A 1 -40.47 -10.71 -35.73
N LYS A 2 -40.08 -9.81 -34.83
CA LYS A 2 -39.24 -9.98 -33.62
C LYS A 2 -37.95 -10.82 -33.73
N LYS A 3 -36.88 -10.14 -34.17
CA LYS A 3 -35.50 -10.36 -33.70
C LYS A 3 -35.45 -10.00 -32.20
N LYS A 4 -35.61 -10.96 -31.30
CA LYS A 4 -35.52 -10.75 -29.83
C LYS A 4 -34.86 -11.93 -29.11
N LEU A 5 -33.70 -12.37 -29.58
CA LEU A 5 -32.92 -13.40 -28.89
C LEU A 5 -31.44 -13.06 -28.68
N LEU A 6 -30.96 -11.90 -29.17
CA LEU A 6 -29.53 -11.56 -29.13
C LEU A 6 -29.14 -10.53 -28.06
N PHE A 7 -30.00 -10.24 -27.08
CA PHE A 7 -29.73 -9.25 -26.04
C PHE A 7 -29.58 -9.83 -24.62
N ILE A 8 -29.70 -11.14 -24.45
CA ILE A 8 -29.57 -11.78 -23.13
C ILE A 8 -28.19 -12.42 -22.93
N PHE A 9 -27.39 -12.59 -23.99
CA PHE A 9 -26.06 -13.21 -23.87
C PHE A 9 -24.92 -12.22 -23.60
N LEU A 10 -25.10 -10.92 -23.87
CA LEU A 10 -24.04 -9.92 -23.74
C LEU A 10 -23.97 -9.22 -22.36
N THR A 11 -25.02 -9.32 -21.54
CA THR A 11 -25.05 -8.73 -20.20
C THR A 11 -24.45 -9.61 -19.11
N PHE A 12 -24.09 -10.87 -19.42
CA PHE A 12 -23.46 -11.78 -18.46
C PHE A 12 -21.93 -11.84 -18.56
N LEU A 13 -21.32 -11.19 -19.56
CA LEU A 13 -19.86 -11.22 -19.73
C LEU A 13 -19.12 -10.15 -18.90
N PHE A 14 -19.83 -9.18 -18.33
CA PHE A 14 -19.22 -8.12 -17.50
C PHE A 14 -19.18 -8.43 -16.00
N THR A 15 -19.78 -9.54 -15.54
CA THR A 15 -19.77 -9.94 -14.12
C THR A 15 -18.61 -10.87 -13.75
N LEU A 16 -17.69 -11.18 -14.69
CA LEU A 16 -16.59 -12.12 -14.47
C LEU A 16 -15.19 -11.49 -14.59
N VAL A 17 -15.08 -10.17 -14.67
CA VAL A 17 -13.84 -9.49 -14.24
C VAL A 17 -13.93 -9.29 -12.73
N SER A 18 -14.02 -10.41 -12.00
CA SER A 18 -13.52 -10.43 -10.62
C SER A 18 -12.01 -10.37 -10.73
N CYS A 19 -11.49 -9.16 -10.98
CA CYS A 19 -10.16 -8.84 -10.52
C CYS A 19 -10.27 -9.04 -9.01
N SER A 20 -9.69 -10.14 -8.50
CA SER A 20 -9.65 -10.43 -7.06
C SER A 20 -8.89 -9.28 -6.41
N SER A 21 -9.59 -8.18 -6.14
CA SER A 21 -9.08 -7.08 -5.33
C SER A 21 -8.85 -7.68 -3.97
N GLU A 22 -7.61 -7.58 -3.50
CA GLU A 22 -7.32 -7.78 -2.09
C GLU A 22 -8.28 -6.90 -1.29
N SER A 23 -8.77 -7.41 -0.17
CA SER A 23 -9.79 -6.73 0.62
C SER A 23 -9.74 -7.20 2.07
N VAL A 24 -10.21 -6.35 2.96
CA VAL A 24 -10.54 -6.69 4.35
C VAL A 24 -12.03 -7.02 4.47
N LYS A 25 -12.43 -7.65 5.58
CA LYS A 25 -13.84 -7.91 5.89
C LYS A 25 -14.66 -6.61 5.88
N SER A 26 -15.91 -6.70 5.43
CA SER A 26 -16.79 -5.53 5.32
C SER A 26 -17.17 -4.91 6.66
N ASP A 27 -17.15 -5.69 7.73
CA ASP A 27 -17.44 -5.28 9.11
C ASP A 27 -16.18 -4.85 9.89
N SER A 28 -15.02 -4.76 9.23
CA SER A 28 -13.80 -4.22 9.83
C SER A 28 -13.98 -2.76 10.30
N PRO A 29 -13.23 -2.35 11.33
CA PRO A 29 -13.16 -0.96 11.78
C PRO A 29 -12.81 0.01 10.64
N ASP A 30 -13.20 1.28 10.80
CA ASP A 30 -13.00 2.30 9.75
C ASP A 30 -11.51 2.52 9.45
N TYR A 31 -10.64 2.60 10.48
CA TYR A 31 -9.19 2.74 10.29
C TYR A 31 -8.57 1.60 9.47
N ILE A 32 -9.08 0.37 9.58
CA ILE A 32 -8.65 -0.77 8.77
C ILE A 32 -9.06 -0.59 7.31
N LYS A 33 -10.31 -0.23 7.05
CA LYS A 33 -10.82 -0.08 5.67
C LYS A 33 -10.19 1.11 4.96
N GLU A 34 -10.05 2.24 5.65
CA GLU A 34 -9.52 3.48 5.09
C GLU A 34 -8.04 3.37 4.72
N SER A 35 -7.25 2.66 5.54
CA SER A 35 -5.80 2.57 5.34
C SER A 35 -5.35 1.37 4.49
N PHE A 36 -6.26 0.44 4.17
CA PHE A 36 -5.94 -0.77 3.43
C PHE A 36 -5.39 -0.50 2.02
N ASP A 37 -5.97 0.45 1.29
CA ASP A 37 -5.47 0.85 -0.03
C ASP A 37 -4.01 1.33 0.03
N TYR A 38 -3.64 2.07 1.09
CA TYR A 38 -2.26 2.52 1.28
C TYR A 38 -1.33 1.33 1.50
N PHE A 39 -1.73 0.39 2.36
CA PHE A 39 -0.96 -0.83 2.60
C PHE A 39 -0.67 -1.61 1.31
N ILE A 40 -1.69 -1.85 0.47
CA ILE A 40 -1.53 -2.55 -0.81
C ILE A 40 -0.62 -1.78 -1.77
N SER A 41 -0.83 -0.47 -1.93
CA SER A 41 0.00 0.37 -2.78
C SER A 41 1.47 0.39 -2.36
N ILE A 42 1.74 0.50 -1.06
CA ILE A 42 3.11 0.53 -0.53
C ILE A 42 3.76 -0.86 -0.66
N LYS A 43 3.03 -1.95 -0.40
CA LYS A 43 3.51 -3.32 -0.63
C LYS A 43 3.90 -3.54 -2.09
N SER A 44 3.07 -3.08 -3.03
CA SER A 44 3.37 -3.13 -4.47
C SER A 44 4.60 -2.30 -4.84
N LEU A 45 4.73 -1.09 -4.29
CA LEU A 45 5.90 -0.24 -4.47
C LEU A 45 7.19 -0.93 -4.01
N VAL A 46 7.22 -1.46 -2.79
CA VAL A 46 8.40 -2.13 -2.23
C VAL A 46 8.78 -3.35 -3.07
N LYS A 47 7.78 -4.14 -3.50
CA LYS A 47 8.00 -5.26 -4.42
C LYS A 47 8.64 -4.80 -5.74
N SER A 48 8.10 -3.74 -6.36
CA SER A 48 8.66 -3.15 -7.59
C SER A 48 10.13 -2.75 -7.44
N VAL A 49 10.48 -2.09 -6.32
CA VAL A 49 11.87 -1.69 -6.04
C VAL A 49 12.77 -2.91 -5.87
N ASN A 50 12.31 -3.94 -5.16
CA ASN A 50 13.04 -5.20 -5.01
C ASN A 50 13.23 -5.96 -6.34
N ASP A 51 12.25 -5.87 -7.24
CA ASP A 51 12.32 -6.41 -8.61
C ASP A 51 13.26 -5.58 -9.53
N GLY A 52 13.86 -4.51 -9.00
CA GLY A 52 14.88 -3.70 -9.68
C GLY A 52 14.35 -2.46 -10.37
N GLU A 53 13.08 -2.09 -10.17
CA GLU A 53 12.55 -0.83 -10.65
C GLU A 53 13.20 0.36 -9.93
N GLU A 54 13.44 1.46 -10.66
CA GLU A 54 13.91 2.71 -10.05
C GLU A 54 12.85 3.25 -9.09
N VAL A 55 13.26 3.71 -7.91
CA VAL A 55 12.35 4.17 -6.85
C VAL A 55 11.37 5.23 -7.34
N ASP A 56 11.81 6.22 -8.11
CA ASP A 56 10.93 7.30 -8.58
C ASP A 56 9.86 6.79 -9.56
N LYS A 57 10.19 5.76 -10.35
CA LYS A 57 9.24 5.07 -11.23
C LYS A 57 8.28 4.23 -10.41
N ALA A 58 8.79 3.42 -9.48
CA ALA A 58 7.99 2.57 -8.60
C ALA A 58 6.97 3.38 -7.77
N VAL A 59 7.37 4.54 -7.24
CA VAL A 59 6.48 5.47 -6.52
C VAL A 59 5.36 5.96 -7.45
N LYS A 60 5.69 6.43 -8.65
CA LYS A 60 4.70 6.95 -9.62
C LYS A 60 3.73 5.87 -10.12
N SER A 61 4.20 4.63 -10.28
CA SER A 61 3.41 3.53 -10.83
C SER A 61 2.54 2.82 -9.79
N ASN A 62 2.97 2.76 -8.54
CA ASN A 62 2.31 1.96 -7.50
C ASN A 62 1.66 2.78 -6.38
N PHE A 63 2.04 4.05 -6.20
CA PHE A 63 1.58 4.85 -5.06
C PHE A 63 1.03 6.22 -5.46
N GLU A 64 0.02 6.22 -6.33
CA GLU A 64 -0.65 7.44 -6.81
C GLU A 64 -1.23 8.31 -5.66
N LYS A 65 -1.70 7.66 -4.58
CA LYS A 65 -2.30 8.33 -3.41
C LYS A 65 -1.28 8.82 -2.36
N GLN A 66 0.00 8.97 -2.70
CA GLN A 66 1.04 9.36 -1.74
C GLN A 66 0.69 10.66 -0.97
N SER A 67 0.09 11.65 -1.64
CA SER A 67 -0.30 12.90 -0.98
C SER A 67 -1.43 12.70 0.05
N GLU A 68 -2.44 11.90 -0.30
CA GLU A 68 -3.57 11.56 0.58
C GLU A 68 -3.07 10.76 1.79
N PHE A 69 -2.17 9.81 1.56
CA PHE A 69 -1.50 9.07 2.62
C PHE A 69 -0.74 9.98 3.59
N ASN A 70 0.05 10.93 3.06
CA ASN A 70 0.82 11.85 3.89
C ASN A 70 -0.08 12.71 4.79
N GLU A 71 -1.19 13.23 4.24
CA GLU A 71 -2.18 14.01 4.96
C GLU A 71 -2.94 13.17 6.00
N TRP A 72 -3.30 11.93 5.64
CA TRP A 72 -3.93 10.99 6.55
C TRP A 72 -3.03 10.70 7.77
N ILE A 73 -1.73 10.51 7.57
CA ILE A 73 -0.79 10.33 8.68
C ILE A 73 -0.65 11.60 9.53
N ASP A 74 -0.49 12.76 8.90
CA ASP A 74 -0.35 14.02 9.64
C ASP A 74 -1.60 14.37 10.47
N THR A 75 -2.76 13.85 10.07
CA THR A 75 -4.03 14.04 10.77
C THR A 75 -4.23 13.03 11.91
N ASN A 76 -3.85 11.76 11.71
CA ASN A 76 -4.22 10.67 12.60
C ASN A 76 -3.09 10.21 13.54
N TYR A 77 -1.83 10.57 13.28
CA TYR A 77 -0.72 10.18 14.16
C TYR A 77 -0.56 11.15 15.34
N ASP A 78 -0.81 10.66 16.56
CA ASP A 78 -0.40 11.32 17.80
C ASP A 78 0.60 10.43 18.57
N PRO A 79 1.85 10.88 18.79
CA PRO A 79 2.84 10.12 19.57
C PRO A 79 2.45 9.94 21.06
N ASN A 80 1.41 10.62 21.54
CA ASN A 80 0.91 10.53 22.90
C ASN A 80 -0.38 9.69 23.03
N ASP A 81 -0.84 9.06 21.94
CA ASP A 81 -2.01 8.20 21.99
C ASP A 81 -1.84 7.05 22.99
N GLU A 82 -2.94 6.70 23.66
CA GLU A 82 -2.98 5.52 24.50
C GLU A 82 -2.76 4.27 23.64
N PRO A 83 -2.04 3.26 24.15
CA PRO A 83 -1.75 2.05 23.39
C PRO A 83 -3.04 1.33 22.96
N SER A 84 -3.34 1.40 21.67
CA SER A 84 -4.46 0.73 21.00
C SER A 84 -3.99 0.12 19.69
N GLU A 85 -4.74 -0.84 19.14
CA GLU A 85 -4.40 -1.44 17.84
C GLU A 85 -4.37 -0.38 16.72
N GLU A 86 -5.32 0.55 16.72
CA GLU A 86 -5.36 1.69 15.79
C GLU A 86 -4.10 2.54 15.91
N ALA A 87 -3.69 2.90 17.14
CA ALA A 87 -2.45 3.66 17.36
C ALA A 87 -1.20 2.89 16.90
N VAL A 88 -1.16 1.57 17.06
CA VAL A 88 -0.06 0.72 16.56
C VAL A 88 -0.02 0.71 15.03
N LEU A 89 -1.17 0.52 14.38
CA LEU A 89 -1.29 0.55 12.92
C LEU A 89 -0.85 1.90 12.36
N ILE A 90 -1.34 3.01 12.92
CA ILE A 90 -0.97 4.37 12.49
C ILE A 90 0.52 4.62 12.74
N SER A 91 1.08 4.11 13.85
CA SER A 91 2.52 4.22 14.13
C SER A 91 3.39 3.51 13.08
N HIS A 92 2.97 2.33 12.61
CA HIS A 92 3.66 1.65 11.51
C HIS A 92 3.57 2.43 10.20
N PHE A 93 2.41 3.00 9.88
CA PHE A 93 2.30 3.85 8.70
C PHE A 93 3.11 5.15 8.81
N HIS A 94 3.19 5.77 9.98
CA HIS A 94 4.06 6.93 10.22
C HIS A 94 5.54 6.59 10.00
N LEU A 95 5.98 5.42 10.48
CA LEU A 95 7.33 4.93 10.21
C LEU A 95 7.54 4.71 8.70
N ILE A 96 6.57 4.10 8.00
CA ILE A 96 6.62 3.93 6.54
C ILE A 96 6.74 5.27 5.82
N LYS A 97 5.97 6.30 6.20
CA LYS A 97 6.09 7.66 5.64
C LYS A 97 7.53 8.16 5.71
N THR A 98 8.12 8.11 6.90
CA THR A 98 9.52 8.54 7.13
C THR A 98 10.52 7.74 6.28
N LEU A 99 10.31 6.43 6.16
CA LEU A 99 11.19 5.55 5.40
C LEU A 99 11.07 5.75 3.89
N LEU A 100 9.87 6.02 3.37
CA LEU A 100 9.66 6.35 1.96
C LEU A 100 10.32 7.68 1.58
N GLU A 101 10.23 8.70 2.45
CA GLU A 101 10.93 9.97 2.24
C GLU A 101 12.45 9.76 2.16
N ASN A 102 13.01 8.98 3.09
CA ASN A 102 14.43 8.62 3.07
C ASN A 102 14.82 7.83 1.81
N LEU A 103 13.99 6.88 1.39
CA LEU A 103 14.22 6.08 0.18
C LEU A 103 14.28 6.97 -1.07
N VAL A 104 13.39 7.95 -1.19
CA VAL A 104 13.39 8.93 -2.30
C VAL A 104 14.65 9.79 -2.26
N ILE A 105 15.04 10.30 -1.09
CA ILE A 105 16.25 11.12 -0.92
C ILE A 105 17.51 10.32 -1.29
N PHE A 106 17.62 9.09 -0.81
CA PHE A 106 18.78 8.23 -1.09
C PHE A 106 18.81 7.81 -2.57
N SER A 107 17.67 7.50 -3.18
CA SER A 107 17.60 7.22 -4.61
C SER A 107 18.04 8.42 -5.45
N ALA A 108 17.59 9.63 -5.12
CA ALA A 108 18.03 10.86 -5.78
C ALA A 108 19.53 11.13 -5.57
N SER A 109 20.06 10.86 -4.37
CA SER A 109 21.49 11.04 -4.08
C SER A 109 22.34 10.06 -4.89
N LYS A 110 21.91 8.80 -4.99
CA LYS A 110 22.55 7.77 -5.80
C LYS A 110 22.55 8.14 -7.30
N SER A 111 21.45 8.71 -7.81
CA SER A 111 21.37 9.13 -9.23
C SER A 111 22.25 10.34 -9.54
N LEU A 112 22.55 11.18 -8.54
CA LEU A 112 23.52 12.27 -8.64
C LEU A 112 24.99 11.81 -8.51
N GLY A 113 25.23 10.50 -8.35
CA GLY A 113 26.56 9.93 -8.26
C GLY A 113 27.22 10.07 -6.88
N VAL A 114 26.44 10.30 -5.82
CA VAL A 114 26.96 10.23 -4.45
C VAL A 114 27.35 8.78 -4.15
N GLU A 115 28.62 8.56 -3.83
CA GLU A 115 29.16 7.24 -3.47
C GLU A 115 28.62 6.79 -2.10
N ASP A 116 28.59 5.48 -1.87
CA ASP A 116 28.17 4.84 -0.60
C ASP A 116 26.72 5.07 -0.14
N VAL A 117 25.81 5.50 -1.04
CA VAL A 117 24.38 5.58 -0.72
C VAL A 117 23.73 4.20 -0.79
N ASP A 118 23.39 3.66 0.38
CA ASP A 118 22.71 2.37 0.53
C ASP A 118 21.19 2.55 0.69
N ILE A 119 20.44 2.12 -0.32
CA ILE A 119 18.97 2.11 -0.31
C ILE A 119 18.39 0.85 0.33
N SER A 120 19.21 -0.17 0.62
CA SER A 120 18.73 -1.44 1.17
C SER A 120 18.26 -1.30 2.61
N SER A 121 18.90 -0.46 3.43
CA SER A 121 18.52 -0.26 4.82
C SER A 121 17.10 0.34 4.98
N PRO A 122 16.71 1.41 4.26
CA PRO A 122 15.32 1.88 4.25
C PRO A 122 14.33 0.83 3.72
N ILE A 123 14.69 0.08 2.68
CA ILE A 123 13.83 -0.98 2.12
C ILE A 123 13.56 -2.09 3.15
N SER A 124 14.59 -2.63 3.80
CA SER A 124 14.39 -3.66 4.82
C SER A 124 13.56 -3.17 6.01
N SER A 125 13.68 -1.87 6.34
CA SER A 125 12.85 -1.26 7.40
C SER A 125 11.39 -1.11 6.96
N LEU A 126 11.14 -0.82 5.67
CA LEU A 126 9.80 -0.79 5.08
C LEU A 126 9.18 -2.18 5.09
N GLU A 127 9.91 -3.21 4.66
CA GLU A 127 9.47 -4.60 4.68
C GLU A 127 9.07 -5.06 6.09
N ASN A 128 9.89 -4.73 7.09
CA ASN A 128 9.56 -5.06 8.48
C ASN A 128 8.27 -4.37 8.96
N SER A 129 8.08 -3.09 8.60
CA SER A 129 6.87 -2.36 8.99
C SER A 129 5.63 -2.90 8.25
N LEU A 130 5.77 -3.21 6.97
CA LEU A 130 4.72 -3.85 6.16
C LEU A 130 4.36 -5.24 6.68
N SER A 131 5.32 -6.03 7.13
CA SER A 131 5.06 -7.34 7.73
C SER A 131 4.23 -7.23 9.01
N ASN A 132 4.48 -6.23 9.86
CA ASN A 132 3.64 -5.98 11.03
C ASN A 132 2.22 -5.54 10.64
N LEU A 133 2.08 -4.66 9.64
CA LEU A 133 0.77 -4.27 9.10
C LEU A 133 0.03 -5.47 8.50
N GLU A 134 0.72 -6.33 7.77
CA GLU A 134 0.15 -7.55 7.19
C GLU A 134 -0.45 -8.44 8.27
N SER A 135 0.27 -8.67 9.38
CA SER A 135 -0.28 -9.42 10.52
C SER A 135 -1.55 -8.79 11.11
N ILE A 136 -1.62 -7.45 11.18
CA ILE A 136 -2.85 -6.76 11.63
C ILE A 136 -3.98 -7.02 10.61
N TYR A 137 -3.73 -6.83 9.31
CA TYR A 137 -4.74 -7.00 8.28
C TYR A 137 -5.24 -8.45 8.14
N GLU A 138 -4.41 -9.45 8.43
CA GLU A 138 -4.81 -10.87 8.46
C GLU A 138 -5.92 -11.13 9.48
N GLU A 139 -5.90 -10.46 10.63
CA GLU A 139 -7.00 -10.55 11.63
C GLU A 139 -8.34 -10.07 11.04
N TYR A 140 -8.25 -9.11 10.12
CA TYR A 140 -9.36 -8.54 9.37
C TYR A 140 -9.64 -9.22 8.03
N GLY A 141 -9.12 -10.44 7.82
CA GLY A 141 -9.45 -11.29 6.68
C GLY A 141 -8.69 -10.95 5.39
N TYR A 142 -7.62 -10.17 5.48
CA TYR A 142 -6.63 -10.12 4.41
C TYR A 142 -5.94 -11.48 4.28
N GLU A 143 -5.73 -11.93 3.04
CA GLU A 143 -4.93 -13.12 2.74
C GLU A 143 -3.77 -12.68 1.84
N PRO A 144 -2.51 -12.78 2.31
CA PRO A 144 -1.36 -12.45 1.49
C PRO A 144 -1.34 -13.32 0.23
N LYS A 145 -1.14 -12.69 -0.92
CA LYS A 145 -0.82 -13.40 -2.16
C LYS A 145 0.69 -13.39 -2.32
N ASP A 146 1.29 -14.57 -2.27
CA ASP A 146 2.71 -14.81 -2.55
C ASP A 146 3.13 -14.24 -3.92
#